data_AF-A0A6L7AB83-F1
#
_entry.id   AF-A0A6L7AB83-F1
#
_cell.length_a   1.000
_cell.length_b   1.000
_cell.length_c   1.000
_cell.angle_alpha   90.00
_cell.angle_beta   90.00
_cell.angle_gamma   90.00
#
_symmetry.space_group_name_H-M   'P 1'
#
loop_
_entity.id
_entity.type
_entity.pdbx_description
1 polymer ?
#
loop_
_entity_poly.entity_id
_entity_poly.type
_entity_poly.pdbx_seq_one_letter_code
_entity_poly.pdbx_strand_id
1 'polypeptide(L)'
;MIQGLLNILNWHPLYLAGLTFGLVMLLVFGLAYLRHRPKKQYLRWFYQALMMASLVTSITLGLDYLYQNNVGQLKDHTLNTLQKQRQKAQARQAKNDTTSRDQIAKMVMRQAQKGLEKQGFVAIPSRFILLPIYNDAYSNKGLDAGANYANRSAVDPLGTQKPIMGQGNYGLAGHNFNDGQSGFSALQESNNHDWPYIQNGQLKGSNWLNGEPVILANASGLFVYDITGQTTVNKNDIAVLNPTQAPTLTIISCLFPSTQYRIITHAALKTHYTWQKAPQDLVDLFNLRTQRTNAHVDWWNPGTEEGVNGDAGGTKK
;
A
#
# COMPACT_ATOMS: atom_id res chain seq x y z
N MET A 1 10.22 22.86 -2.57
CA MET A 1 10.58 22.79 -1.13
C MET A 1 9.55 23.44 -0.19
N ILE A 2 8.56 24.20 -0.69
CA ILE A 2 7.52 24.85 0.14
C ILE A 2 6.20 24.03 0.18
N GLN A 3 5.94 23.14 -0.79
CA GLN A 3 4.75 22.26 -0.77
C GLN A 3 4.86 21.05 0.18
N GLY A 4 6.06 20.57 0.50
CA GLY A 4 6.28 19.47 1.45
C GLY A 4 6.16 19.87 2.93
N LEU A 5 6.28 21.17 3.23
CA LEU A 5 6.14 21.73 4.58
C LEU A 5 4.68 22.04 4.95
N LEU A 6 3.79 22.14 3.95
CA LEU A 6 2.35 22.36 4.17
C LEU A 6 1.57 21.08 4.48
N ASN A 7 2.15 19.89 4.27
CA ASN A 7 1.48 18.60 4.52
C ASN A 7 1.84 17.94 5.86
N ILE A 8 2.82 18.48 6.60
CA ILE A 8 3.31 17.86 7.85
C ILE A 8 2.86 18.66 9.09
N LEU A 9 2.43 19.91 8.92
CA LEU A 9 1.78 20.70 9.98
C LEU A 9 0.28 20.85 9.68
N ASN A 10 -0.55 20.47 10.65
CA ASN A 10 -1.93 20.97 10.87
C ASN A 10 -3.17 20.21 10.35
N TRP A 11 -3.12 18.91 10.06
CA TRP A 11 -4.39 18.16 9.86
C TRP A 11 -5.11 17.81 11.17
N HIS A 12 -4.38 17.44 12.24
CA HIS A 12 -4.97 17.21 13.58
C HIS A 12 -5.79 18.40 14.12
N PRO A 13 -5.29 19.65 14.10
CA PRO A 13 -6.07 20.79 14.57
C PRO A 13 -7.28 21.09 13.69
N LEU A 14 -7.29 20.75 12.39
CA LEU A 14 -8.46 20.94 11.53
C LEU A 14 -9.60 19.96 11.85
N TYR A 15 -9.29 18.70 12.13
CA TYR A 15 -10.30 17.73 12.57
C TYR A 15 -10.86 18.07 13.95
N LEU A 16 -9.98 18.43 14.90
CA LEU A 16 -10.37 18.90 16.22
C LEU A 16 -11.16 20.22 16.13
N ALA A 17 -10.74 21.17 15.29
CA ALA A 17 -11.45 22.42 15.06
C ALA A 17 -12.81 22.20 14.39
N GLY A 18 -12.91 21.30 13.42
CA GLY A 18 -14.16 20.98 12.74
C GLY A 18 -15.15 20.26 13.66
N LEU A 19 -14.69 19.31 14.47
CA LEU A 19 -15.51 18.61 15.45
C LEU A 19 -15.96 19.57 16.57
N THR A 20 -15.06 20.41 17.10
CA THR A 20 -15.41 21.43 18.09
C THR A 20 -16.36 22.48 17.50
N PHE A 21 -16.14 22.95 16.27
CA PHE A 21 -17.05 23.86 15.57
C PHE A 21 -18.45 23.25 15.39
N GLY A 22 -18.53 21.98 14.97
CA GLY A 22 -19.81 21.27 14.85
C GLY A 22 -20.57 21.15 16.17
N LEU A 23 -19.86 20.81 17.26
CA LEU A 23 -20.42 20.76 18.61
C LEU A 23 -20.85 22.14 19.13
N VAL A 24 -20.06 23.18 18.88
CA VAL A 24 -20.40 24.55 19.24
C VAL A 24 -21.64 25.01 18.46
N MET A 25 -21.73 24.72 17.17
CA MET A 25 -22.90 25.06 16.36
C MET A 25 -24.15 24.30 16.81
N LEU A 26 -24.03 23.03 17.18
CA LEU A 26 -25.11 22.27 17.83
C LEU A 26 -25.61 22.96 19.09
N LEU A 27 -24.70 23.39 19.96
CA LEU A 27 -25.04 24.08 21.20
C LEU A 27 -25.68 25.46 20.93
N VAL A 28 -25.10 26.24 20.01
CA VAL A 28 -25.62 27.57 19.63
C VAL A 28 -27.02 27.46 19.04
N PHE A 29 -27.26 26.55 18.10
CA PHE A 29 -28.59 26.36 17.50
C PHE A 29 -29.59 25.73 18.47
N GLY A 30 -29.15 24.81 19.33
CA GLY A 30 -29.98 24.25 20.39
C GLY A 30 -30.44 25.32 21.39
N LEU A 31 -29.51 26.16 21.86
CA LEU A 31 -29.80 27.29 22.75
C LEU A 31 -30.67 28.34 22.07
N ALA A 32 -30.41 28.68 20.81
CA ALA A 32 -31.24 29.61 20.04
C ALA A 32 -32.68 29.08 19.86
N TYR A 33 -32.83 27.78 19.58
CA TYR A 33 -34.13 27.13 19.46
C TYR A 33 -34.90 27.17 20.80
N LEU A 34 -34.22 26.85 21.92
CA LEU A 34 -34.81 26.88 23.26
C LEU A 34 -35.18 28.30 23.70
N ARG A 35 -34.34 29.30 23.39
CA ARG A 35 -34.53 30.71 23.78
C ARG A 35 -35.62 31.40 22.96
N HIS A 36 -35.62 31.21 21.64
CA HIS A 36 -36.56 31.91 20.77
C HIS A 36 -37.90 31.17 20.60
N ARG A 37 -37.96 29.87 20.92
CA ARG A 37 -39.14 28.99 20.72
C ARG A 37 -39.91 29.38 19.45
N PRO A 38 -39.27 29.29 18.26
CA PRO A 38 -39.74 29.98 17.07
C PRO A 38 -41.21 29.67 16.80
N LYS A 39 -42.09 30.68 16.85
CA LYS A 39 -43.54 30.45 16.74
C LYS A 39 -43.92 29.95 15.35
N LYS A 40 -43.25 30.46 14.30
CA LYS A 40 -43.51 30.09 12.91
C LYS A 40 -42.87 28.74 12.57
N GLN A 41 -43.63 27.89 11.90
CA GLN A 41 -43.25 26.50 11.63
C GLN A 41 -41.96 26.41 10.80
N TYR A 42 -41.80 27.20 9.74
CA TYR A 42 -40.59 27.16 8.89
C TYR A 42 -39.28 27.48 9.64
N LEU A 43 -39.33 28.39 10.63
CA LEU A 43 -38.16 28.70 11.47
C LEU A 43 -37.80 27.51 12.37
N ARG A 44 -38.77 26.75 12.89
CA ARG A 44 -38.50 25.53 13.66
C ARG A 44 -37.80 24.50 12.79
N TRP A 45 -38.32 24.25 11.58
CA TRP A 45 -37.71 23.32 10.62
C TRP A 45 -36.29 23.73 10.25
N PHE A 46 -36.04 25.04 10.06
CA PHE A 46 -34.71 25.55 9.77
C PHE A 46 -33.69 25.25 10.89
N TYR A 47 -34.02 25.56 12.16
CA TYR A 47 -33.13 25.24 13.29
C TYR A 47 -32.93 23.73 13.47
N GLN A 48 -33.99 22.93 13.29
CA GLN A 48 -33.88 21.47 13.35
C GLN A 48 -32.96 20.93 12.25
N ALA A 49 -33.09 21.43 11.02
CA ALA A 49 -32.20 21.05 9.92
C ALA A 49 -30.73 21.43 10.20
N LEU A 50 -30.47 22.63 10.74
CA LEU A 50 -29.13 23.07 11.11
C LEU A 50 -28.52 22.22 12.23
N MET A 51 -29.31 21.87 13.26
CA MET A 51 -28.85 20.96 14.31
C MET A 51 -28.54 19.58 13.73
N MET A 52 -29.43 19.02 12.90
CA MET A 52 -29.18 17.72 12.26
C MET A 52 -27.94 17.75 11.36
N ALA A 53 -27.75 18.80 10.56
CA ALA A 53 -26.56 18.97 9.73
C ALA A 53 -25.28 19.05 10.58
N SER A 54 -25.32 19.80 11.69
CA SER A 54 -24.17 19.94 12.61
C SER A 54 -23.85 18.62 13.32
N LEU A 55 -24.87 17.85 13.71
CA LEU A 55 -24.70 16.51 14.30
C LEU A 55 -24.08 15.54 13.31
N VAL A 56 -24.64 15.44 12.10
CA VAL A 56 -24.12 14.57 11.04
C VAL A 56 -22.67 14.93 10.70
N THR A 57 -22.36 16.22 10.61
CA THR A 57 -20.99 16.70 10.35
C THR A 57 -20.04 16.28 11.48
N SER A 58 -20.43 16.48 12.74
CA SER A 58 -19.60 16.13 13.90
C SER A 58 -19.34 14.63 13.99
N ILE A 59 -20.37 13.80 13.76
CA ILE A 59 -20.24 12.35 13.73
C ILE A 59 -19.32 11.92 12.58
N THR A 60 -19.51 12.49 11.38
CA THR A 60 -18.71 12.13 10.20
C THR A 60 -17.23 12.48 10.40
N LEU A 61 -16.93 13.69 10.88
CA LEU A 61 -15.56 14.11 11.18
C LEU A 61 -14.93 13.29 12.31
N GLY A 62 -15.73 12.94 13.33
CA GLY A 62 -15.27 12.08 14.43
C GLY A 62 -14.92 10.67 13.95
N LEU A 63 -15.79 10.05 13.14
CA LEU A 63 -15.54 8.73 12.56
C LEU A 63 -14.34 8.74 11.59
N ASP A 64 -14.22 9.77 10.74
CA ASP A 64 -13.06 9.91 9.86
C ASP A 64 -11.77 10.07 10.68
N TYR A 65 -11.77 10.90 11.73
CA TYR A 65 -10.62 11.03 12.62
C TYR A 65 -10.21 9.70 13.26
N LEU A 66 -11.17 8.94 13.81
CA LEU A 66 -10.91 7.63 14.41
C LEU A 66 -10.34 6.65 13.37
N TYR A 67 -10.87 6.68 12.14
CA TYR A 67 -10.38 5.86 11.04
C TYR A 67 -8.97 6.26 10.58
N GLN A 68 -8.74 7.54 10.27
CA GLN A 68 -7.44 8.01 9.77
C GLN A 68 -6.32 7.81 10.78
N ASN A 69 -6.59 7.97 12.08
CA ASN A 69 -5.60 7.76 13.14
C ASN A 69 -5.58 6.31 13.64
N ASN A 70 -6.33 5.41 13.00
CA ASN A 70 -6.39 4.00 13.34
C ASN A 70 -6.67 3.75 14.84
N VAL A 71 -7.52 4.60 15.44
CA VAL A 71 -7.86 4.53 16.88
C VAL A 71 -8.57 3.21 17.15
N GLY A 72 -8.05 2.45 18.12
CA GLY A 72 -8.56 1.12 18.43
C GLY A 72 -8.44 0.12 17.27
N GLN A 73 -7.45 0.31 16.39
CA GLN A 73 -7.22 -0.53 15.20
C GLN A 73 -8.38 -0.55 14.19
N LEU A 74 -9.24 0.47 14.20
CA LEU A 74 -10.45 0.55 13.36
C LEU A 74 -10.12 0.44 11.87
N LYS A 75 -9.06 1.12 11.42
CA LYS A 75 -8.62 1.10 10.03
C LYS A 75 -8.11 -0.29 9.67
N ASP A 76 -7.22 -0.85 10.47
CA ASP A 76 -6.65 -2.18 10.24
C ASP A 76 -7.76 -3.25 10.12
N HIS A 77 -8.75 -3.24 11.03
CA HIS A 77 -9.86 -4.19 11.02
C HIS A 77 -10.74 -4.04 9.77
N THR A 78 -11.04 -2.81 9.38
CA THR A 78 -11.85 -2.52 8.20
C THR A 78 -11.10 -2.96 6.94
N LEU A 79 -9.82 -2.62 6.81
CA LEU A 79 -8.99 -2.99 5.67
C LEU A 79 -8.82 -4.51 5.55
N ASN A 80 -8.52 -5.20 6.65
CA ASN A 80 -8.41 -6.66 6.66
C ASN A 80 -9.71 -7.35 6.22
N THR A 81 -10.86 -6.81 6.64
CA THR A 81 -12.17 -7.34 6.24
C THR A 81 -12.41 -7.13 4.75
N LEU A 82 -12.16 -5.92 4.24
CA LEU A 82 -12.30 -5.59 2.82
C LEU A 82 -11.34 -6.41 1.95
N GLN A 83 -10.10 -6.60 2.37
CA GLN A 83 -9.11 -7.42 1.66
C GLN A 83 -9.58 -8.87 1.53
N LYS A 84 -10.07 -9.49 2.61
CA LYS A 84 -10.62 -10.86 2.56
C LYS A 84 -11.82 -10.97 1.60
N GLN A 85 -12.69 -9.97 1.58
CA GLN A 85 -13.81 -9.93 0.63
C GLN A 85 -13.33 -9.80 -0.81
N ARG A 86 -12.36 -8.92 -1.08
CA ARG A 86 -11.78 -8.72 -2.41
C ARG A 86 -11.04 -9.96 -2.92
N GLN A 87 -10.27 -10.64 -2.07
CA GLN A 87 -9.63 -11.92 -2.40
C GLN A 87 -10.66 -12.96 -2.84
N LYS A 88 -11.77 -13.10 -2.11
CA LYS A 88 -12.86 -14.02 -2.49
C LYS A 88 -13.48 -13.65 -3.84
N ALA A 89 -13.68 -12.36 -4.10
CA ALA A 89 -14.23 -11.89 -5.37
C ALA A 89 -13.28 -12.17 -6.54
N GLN A 90 -11.99 -11.89 -6.38
CA GLN A 90 -10.97 -12.16 -7.40
C GLN A 90 -10.77 -13.65 -7.66
N ALA A 91 -10.73 -14.48 -6.62
CA ALA A 91 -10.64 -15.93 -6.77
C ALA A 91 -11.82 -16.50 -7.59
N ARG A 92 -13.03 -15.95 -7.40
CA ARG A 92 -14.20 -16.31 -8.21
C ARG A 92 -14.06 -15.86 -9.67
N GLN A 93 -13.51 -14.67 -9.91
CA GLN A 93 -13.26 -14.18 -11.27
C GLN A 93 -12.19 -15.00 -11.98
N ALA A 94 -11.07 -15.28 -11.30
CA ALA A 94 -9.98 -16.11 -11.80
C ALA A 94 -10.45 -17.52 -12.21
N LYS A 95 -11.32 -18.14 -11.41
CA LYS A 95 -11.89 -19.47 -11.72
C LYS A 95 -12.65 -19.53 -13.05
N ASN A 96 -13.26 -18.43 -13.46
CA ASN A 96 -14.04 -18.34 -14.70
C ASN A 96 -13.23 -17.76 -15.87
N ASP A 97 -12.01 -17.30 -15.63
CA ASP A 97 -11.16 -16.71 -16.65
C ASP A 97 -10.35 -17.79 -17.38
N THR A 98 -10.25 -17.68 -18.70
CA THR A 98 -9.61 -18.67 -19.57
C THR A 98 -8.30 -18.15 -20.19
N THR A 99 -7.74 -17.07 -19.65
CA THR A 99 -6.49 -16.49 -20.14
C THR A 99 -5.36 -17.51 -20.03
N SER A 100 -4.64 -17.75 -21.14
CA SER A 100 -3.59 -18.74 -21.14
C SER A 100 -2.39 -18.29 -20.30
N ARG A 101 -1.63 -19.25 -19.79
CA ARG A 101 -0.39 -19.00 -19.04
C ARG A 101 0.60 -18.13 -19.83
N ASP A 102 0.72 -18.38 -21.13
CA ASP A 102 1.58 -17.60 -22.01
C ASP A 102 1.10 -16.15 -22.17
N GLN A 103 -0.22 -15.93 -22.19
CA GLN A 103 -0.78 -14.58 -22.19
C GLN A 103 -0.52 -13.87 -20.85
N ILE A 104 -0.66 -14.57 -19.73
CA ILE A 104 -0.35 -14.01 -18.40
C ILE A 104 1.15 -13.64 -18.31
N ALA A 105 2.05 -14.51 -18.76
CA ALA A 105 3.48 -14.24 -18.81
C ALA A 105 3.81 -12.99 -19.67
N LYS A 106 3.11 -12.82 -20.80
CA LYS A 106 3.23 -11.60 -21.63
C LYS A 106 2.73 -10.35 -20.91
N MET A 107 1.62 -10.43 -20.15
CA MET A 107 1.13 -9.31 -19.34
C MET A 107 2.15 -8.90 -18.26
N VAL A 108 2.75 -9.88 -17.58
CA VAL A 108 3.78 -9.65 -16.56
C VAL A 108 4.95 -8.85 -17.12
N MET A 109 5.39 -9.15 -18.34
CA MET A 109 6.54 -8.49 -18.98
C MET A 109 6.17 -7.31 -19.88
N ARG A 110 4.89 -6.98 -20.04
CA ARG A 110 4.45 -5.86 -20.88
C ARG A 110 5.00 -4.56 -20.33
N GLN A 111 5.65 -3.78 -21.20
CA GLN A 111 6.17 -2.46 -20.84
C GLN A 111 5.05 -1.42 -20.84
N ALA A 112 4.55 -1.05 -19.66
CA ALA A 112 3.46 -0.07 -19.52
C ALA A 112 3.95 1.36 -19.25
N GLN A 113 5.18 1.52 -18.75
CA GLN A 113 5.69 2.83 -18.32
C GLN A 113 6.82 3.31 -19.23
N LYS A 114 6.69 4.53 -19.79
CA LYS A 114 7.68 5.08 -20.72
C LYS A 114 8.96 5.49 -19.98
N GLY A 115 10.11 5.00 -20.45
CA GLY A 115 11.42 5.36 -19.90
C GLY A 115 11.68 4.80 -18.50
N LEU A 116 11.03 3.69 -18.16
CA LEU A 116 11.42 2.76 -17.11
C LEU A 116 11.58 1.39 -17.77
N GLU A 117 12.38 0.51 -17.21
CA GLU A 117 12.52 -0.87 -17.69
C GLU A 117 11.81 -1.81 -16.71
N LYS A 118 10.83 -2.57 -17.19
CA LYS A 118 10.10 -3.53 -16.37
C LYS A 118 10.88 -4.84 -16.22
N GLN A 119 11.02 -5.30 -14.99
CA GLN A 119 11.59 -6.61 -14.66
C GLN A 119 10.55 -7.69 -14.36
N GLY A 120 9.32 -7.31 -14.06
CA GLY A 120 8.26 -8.27 -13.75
C GLY A 120 7.22 -7.72 -12.78
N PHE A 121 6.74 -8.57 -11.88
CA PHE A 121 5.79 -8.25 -10.81
C PHE A 121 6.18 -8.88 -9.47
N VAL A 122 5.72 -8.27 -8.39
CA VAL A 122 5.71 -8.83 -7.03
C VAL A 122 4.27 -9.00 -6.56
N ALA A 123 3.95 -10.16 -5.99
CA ALA A 123 2.68 -10.46 -5.35
C ALA A 123 2.90 -10.89 -3.89
N ILE A 124 2.10 -10.34 -2.97
CA ILE A 124 2.04 -10.76 -1.56
C ILE A 124 0.55 -10.99 -1.24
N PRO A 125 0.03 -12.20 -1.51
CA PRO A 125 -1.41 -12.45 -1.54
C PRO A 125 -2.11 -12.13 -0.22
N SER A 126 -1.50 -12.48 0.92
CA SER A 126 -2.06 -12.23 2.25
C SER A 126 -2.19 -10.75 2.59
N ARG A 127 -1.48 -9.88 1.87
CA ARG A 127 -1.55 -8.41 2.00
C ARG A 127 -2.19 -7.74 0.79
N PHE A 128 -2.73 -8.52 -0.13
CA PHE A 128 -3.40 -8.03 -1.33
C PHE A 128 -2.51 -7.08 -2.13
N ILE A 129 -1.21 -7.37 -2.18
CA ILE A 129 -0.22 -6.58 -2.92
C ILE A 129 0.01 -7.27 -4.26
N LEU A 130 -0.17 -6.53 -5.35
CA LEU A 130 0.32 -6.86 -6.70
C LEU A 130 0.88 -5.59 -7.34
N LEU A 131 2.18 -5.55 -7.59
CA LEU A 131 2.87 -4.38 -8.14
C LEU A 131 3.82 -4.77 -9.27
N PRO A 132 3.87 -3.97 -10.35
CA PRO A 132 4.94 -4.10 -11.34
C PRO A 132 6.28 -3.74 -10.70
N ILE A 133 7.35 -4.34 -11.19
CA ILE A 133 8.73 -4.08 -10.77
C ILE A 133 9.46 -3.37 -11.90
N TYR A 134 9.92 -2.14 -11.64
CA TYR A 134 10.73 -1.33 -12.55
C TYR A 134 12.18 -1.16 -12.06
N ASN A 135 12.98 -0.38 -12.78
CA ASN A 135 14.42 -0.27 -12.59
C ASN A 135 14.91 0.97 -11.83
N ASP A 136 14.02 1.73 -11.20
CA ASP A 136 14.37 3.04 -10.66
C ASP A 136 13.84 3.26 -9.24
N ALA A 137 14.45 2.59 -8.27
CA ALA A 137 14.12 2.74 -6.85
C ALA A 137 14.55 4.09 -6.23
N TYR A 138 15.22 4.95 -7.00
CA TYR A 138 15.90 6.15 -6.49
C TYR A 138 15.34 7.45 -7.05
N SER A 139 14.28 7.40 -7.86
CA SER A 139 13.57 8.56 -8.35
C SER A 139 12.08 8.50 -8.00
N ASN A 140 11.43 9.67 -7.93
CA ASN A 140 9.98 9.74 -7.78
C ASN A 140 9.28 9.06 -8.95
N LYS A 141 9.79 9.25 -10.19
CA LYS A 141 9.20 8.64 -11.39
C LYS A 141 9.13 7.12 -11.27
N GLY A 142 10.21 6.49 -10.79
CA GLY A 142 10.23 5.05 -10.60
C GLY A 142 9.33 4.63 -9.45
N LEU A 143 9.48 5.23 -8.27
CA LEU A 143 8.69 4.86 -7.09
C LEU A 143 7.18 5.09 -7.28
N ASP A 144 6.75 6.08 -8.05
CA ASP A 144 5.34 6.33 -8.40
C ASP A 144 4.79 5.30 -9.42
N ALA A 145 5.65 4.57 -10.13
CA ALA A 145 5.23 3.56 -11.10
C ALA A 145 4.90 2.19 -10.47
N GLY A 146 5.32 1.95 -9.23
CA GLY A 146 5.12 0.69 -8.51
C GLY A 146 6.31 0.28 -7.65
N ALA A 147 6.57 -1.02 -7.57
CA ALA A 147 7.80 -1.52 -6.97
C ALA A 147 8.97 -1.29 -7.93
N ASN A 148 10.17 -1.16 -7.38
CA ASN A 148 11.39 -1.02 -8.16
C ASN A 148 12.48 -1.88 -7.56
N TYR A 149 13.33 -2.47 -8.38
CA TYR A 149 14.50 -3.13 -7.81
C TYR A 149 15.45 -2.08 -7.20
N ALA A 150 15.97 -2.39 -6.03
CA ALA A 150 16.95 -1.58 -5.31
C ALA A 150 18.24 -2.39 -5.18
N ASN A 151 19.33 -1.86 -5.72
CA ASN A 151 20.60 -2.60 -5.87
C ASN A 151 21.84 -1.81 -5.42
N ARG A 152 21.67 -0.57 -4.94
CA ARG A 152 22.75 0.17 -4.27
C ARG A 152 22.97 -0.40 -2.87
N SER A 153 24.17 -0.92 -2.64
CA SER A 153 24.56 -1.57 -1.38
C SER A 153 25.88 -0.99 -0.85
N ALA A 154 26.35 -1.45 0.31
CA ALA A 154 27.64 -0.99 0.83
C ALA A 154 28.83 -1.43 -0.06
N VAL A 155 28.67 -2.53 -0.81
CA VAL A 155 29.71 -3.10 -1.70
C VAL A 155 29.53 -2.72 -3.18
N ASP A 156 28.34 -2.26 -3.58
CA ASP A 156 28.06 -1.64 -4.88
C ASP A 156 27.23 -0.36 -4.68
N PRO A 157 27.85 0.76 -4.23
CA PRO A 157 27.11 1.98 -3.90
C PRO A 157 26.42 2.64 -5.11
N LEU A 158 26.91 2.36 -6.33
CA LEU A 158 26.37 2.89 -7.56
C LEU A 158 25.24 2.01 -8.13
N GLY A 159 25.10 0.76 -7.67
CA GLY A 159 24.11 -0.18 -8.17
C GLY A 159 24.38 -0.54 -9.63
N THR A 160 25.65 -0.76 -9.97
CA THR A 160 26.07 -1.12 -11.34
C THR A 160 25.56 -2.50 -11.75
N GLN A 161 25.36 -3.40 -10.78
CA GLN A 161 24.88 -4.75 -11.06
C GLN A 161 23.36 -4.83 -11.01
N LYS A 162 22.76 -5.14 -12.16
CA LYS A 162 21.32 -5.41 -12.25
C LYS A 162 20.99 -6.68 -11.47
N PRO A 163 20.10 -6.63 -10.46
CA PRO A 163 19.77 -7.80 -9.66
C PRO A 163 18.96 -8.81 -10.48
N ILE A 164 19.11 -10.09 -10.16
CA ILE A 164 18.45 -11.22 -10.83
C ILE A 164 17.55 -11.92 -9.81
N MET A 165 16.27 -12.09 -10.14
CA MET A 165 15.34 -12.82 -9.27
C MET A 165 15.86 -14.25 -9.00
N GLY A 166 15.82 -14.67 -7.74
CA GLY A 166 16.26 -16.00 -7.32
C GLY A 166 17.77 -16.14 -7.14
N GLN A 167 18.54 -15.05 -7.21
CA GLN A 167 19.98 -15.04 -6.97
C GLN A 167 20.38 -13.94 -5.97
N GLY A 168 21.32 -14.27 -5.09
CA GLY A 168 21.83 -13.33 -4.08
C GLY A 168 20.72 -12.60 -3.34
N ASN A 169 20.93 -11.32 -3.07
CA ASN A 169 19.91 -10.48 -2.45
C ASN A 169 19.17 -9.65 -3.51
N TYR A 170 17.93 -10.01 -3.80
CA TYR A 170 17.07 -9.24 -4.70
C TYR A 170 16.34 -8.15 -3.90
N GLY A 171 16.79 -6.90 -4.01
CA GLY A 171 16.16 -5.77 -3.34
C GLY A 171 14.96 -5.21 -4.10
N LEU A 172 13.88 -4.87 -3.39
CA LEU A 172 12.72 -4.14 -3.87
C LEU A 172 12.48 -2.90 -2.99
N ALA A 173 12.09 -1.79 -3.59
CA ALA A 173 11.62 -0.61 -2.90
C ALA A 173 10.31 -0.11 -3.49
N GLY A 174 9.44 0.43 -2.64
CA GLY A 174 8.17 1.03 -3.02
C GLY A 174 7.63 1.91 -1.90
N HIS A 175 6.66 2.77 -2.24
CA HIS A 175 6.08 3.67 -1.26
C HIS A 175 5.22 2.94 -0.21
N ASN A 176 5.21 3.48 1.02
CA ASN A 176 4.23 3.21 2.06
C ASN A 176 3.46 4.52 2.31
N PHE A 177 2.16 4.49 2.05
CA PHE A 177 1.19 5.56 2.25
C PHE A 177 0.45 5.38 3.57
N ASN A 178 -0.08 6.50 4.06
CA ASN A 178 -0.97 6.51 5.22
C ASN A 178 -2.32 5.82 4.97
N ASP A 179 -2.58 5.26 3.79
CA ASP A 179 -3.84 4.62 3.39
C ASP A 179 -3.94 3.14 3.78
N GLY A 180 -2.79 2.51 4.09
CA GLY A 180 -2.69 1.09 4.45
C GLY A 180 -2.92 0.08 3.32
N GLN A 181 -2.98 0.50 2.05
CA GLN A 181 -3.29 -0.39 0.92
C GLN A 181 -2.42 -0.16 -0.33
N SER A 182 -2.06 1.08 -0.65
CA SER A 182 -1.33 1.40 -1.88
C SER A 182 0.14 1.05 -1.77
N GLY A 183 0.78 0.71 -2.89
CA GLY A 183 2.19 0.32 -2.88
C GLY A 183 2.47 -0.81 -1.88
N PHE A 184 3.43 -0.59 -0.97
CA PHE A 184 3.79 -1.50 0.10
C PHE A 184 3.20 -1.12 1.47
N SER A 185 2.18 -0.25 1.54
CA SER A 185 1.60 0.17 2.83
C SER A 185 1.12 -1.00 3.70
N ALA A 186 0.53 -2.02 3.07
CA ALA A 186 -0.01 -3.19 3.76
C ALA A 186 1.07 -4.11 4.37
N LEU A 187 2.37 -3.79 4.23
CA LEU A 187 3.46 -4.47 4.93
C LEU A 187 3.70 -3.91 6.34
N GLN A 188 3.17 -2.74 6.68
CA GLN A 188 3.23 -2.21 8.03
C GLN A 188 2.13 -2.87 8.88
N GLU A 189 2.50 -3.43 10.03
CA GLU A 189 1.58 -4.19 10.89
C GLU A 189 0.38 -3.37 11.38
N SER A 190 0.64 -2.14 11.81
CA SER A 190 -0.42 -1.21 12.23
C SER A 190 -0.30 0.10 11.48
N ASN A 191 -1.36 0.47 10.78
CA ASN A 191 -1.37 1.70 9.99
C ASN A 191 -1.23 2.92 10.90
N ASN A 192 -0.42 3.88 10.45
CA ASN A 192 -0.19 5.16 11.11
C ASN A 192 0.34 5.07 12.55
N HIS A 193 1.05 3.98 12.86
CA HIS A 193 1.72 3.77 14.13
C HIS A 193 3.16 3.29 13.95
N ASP A 194 4.05 3.81 14.80
CA ASP A 194 5.45 3.36 14.84
C ASP A 194 5.61 2.02 15.56
N TRP A 195 4.64 1.60 16.38
CA TRP A 195 4.65 0.28 17.02
C TRP A 195 4.29 -0.82 16.01
N PRO A 196 4.96 -1.99 16.01
CA PRO A 196 6.01 -2.42 16.95
C PRO A 196 7.45 -2.05 16.53
N TYR A 197 7.62 -1.35 15.40
CA TYR A 197 8.90 -1.00 14.78
C TYR A 197 9.79 -0.08 15.62
N ILE A 198 9.18 0.75 16.47
CA ILE A 198 9.86 1.58 17.46
C ILE A 198 9.23 1.35 18.84
N GLN A 199 10.07 1.01 19.81
CA GLN A 199 9.64 0.82 21.20
C GLN A 199 10.65 1.50 22.12
N ASN A 200 10.17 2.42 22.96
CA ASN A 200 11.00 3.18 23.90
C ASN A 200 12.21 3.84 23.21
N GLY A 201 11.99 4.41 22.01
CA GLY A 201 13.03 5.06 21.20
C GLY A 201 14.01 4.11 20.49
N GLN A 202 13.87 2.79 20.66
CA GLN A 202 14.72 1.80 19.99
C GLN A 202 14.07 1.25 18.73
N LEU A 203 14.88 1.05 17.69
CA LEU A 203 14.46 0.33 16.49
C LEU A 203 14.31 -1.15 16.79
N LYS A 204 13.18 -1.72 16.37
CA LYS A 204 12.79 -3.10 16.55
C LYS A 204 12.37 -3.68 15.20
N GLY A 205 11.48 -4.67 15.23
CA GLY A 205 10.97 -5.35 14.06
C GLY A 205 9.60 -5.94 14.34
N SER A 206 9.10 -6.71 13.38
CA SER A 206 7.88 -7.48 13.56
C SER A 206 8.02 -8.86 12.92
N ASN A 207 7.28 -9.82 13.45
CA ASN A 207 7.19 -11.20 12.96
C ASN A 207 5.78 -11.54 12.44
N TRP A 208 4.88 -10.55 12.34
CA TRP A 208 3.47 -10.78 12.02
C TRP A 208 3.22 -11.34 10.60
N LEU A 209 4.23 -11.32 9.74
CA LEU A 209 4.22 -11.88 8.38
C LEU A 209 5.05 -13.15 8.24
N ASN A 210 5.63 -13.69 9.30
CA ASN A 210 6.54 -14.83 9.16
C ASN A 210 5.83 -16.04 8.55
N GLY A 211 6.44 -16.63 7.54
CA GLY A 211 5.89 -17.74 6.75
C GLY A 211 4.93 -17.33 5.64
N GLU A 212 4.54 -16.06 5.55
CA GLU A 212 3.70 -15.57 4.46
C GLU A 212 4.48 -15.54 3.14
N PRO A 213 3.88 -15.97 2.01
CA PRO A 213 4.60 -16.07 0.76
C PRO A 213 4.71 -14.71 0.05
N VAL A 214 5.87 -14.49 -0.58
CA VAL A 214 6.07 -13.46 -1.60
C VAL A 214 6.43 -14.14 -2.91
N ILE A 215 5.73 -13.78 -3.98
CA ILE A 215 5.94 -14.36 -5.30
C ILE A 215 6.42 -13.26 -6.23
N LEU A 216 7.61 -13.45 -6.81
CA LEU A 216 8.09 -12.64 -7.91
C LEU A 216 7.81 -13.37 -9.22
N ALA A 217 7.38 -12.66 -10.26
CA ALA A 217 7.18 -13.22 -11.59
C ALA A 217 7.89 -12.37 -12.64
N ASN A 218 8.53 -13.02 -13.60
CA ASN A 218 9.17 -12.37 -14.76
C ASN A 218 9.06 -13.26 -16.01
N ALA A 219 9.86 -12.99 -17.04
CA ALA A 219 9.86 -13.75 -18.29
C ALA A 219 10.16 -15.25 -18.11
N SER A 220 10.99 -15.64 -17.13
CA SER A 220 11.40 -17.05 -16.94
C SER A 220 10.39 -17.86 -16.14
N GLY A 221 9.67 -17.23 -15.22
CA GLY A 221 8.72 -17.94 -14.36
C GLY A 221 8.45 -17.22 -13.04
N LEU A 222 8.18 -18.03 -12.01
CA LEU A 222 7.75 -17.59 -10.69
C LEU A 222 8.81 -18.01 -9.65
N PHE A 223 9.14 -17.09 -8.75
CA PHE A 223 10.07 -17.29 -7.63
C PHE A 223 9.29 -17.09 -6.34
N VAL A 224 9.17 -18.14 -5.55
CA VAL A 224 8.39 -18.15 -4.31
C VAL A 224 9.36 -18.04 -3.13
N TYR A 225 9.15 -17.02 -2.30
CA TYR A 225 9.88 -16.76 -1.08
C TYR A 225 8.94 -16.87 0.11
N ASP A 226 9.44 -17.27 1.28
CA ASP A 226 8.72 -17.17 2.54
C ASP A 226 9.31 -16.01 3.36
N ILE A 227 8.45 -15.12 3.90
CA ILE A 227 8.89 -14.03 4.78
C ILE A 227 9.48 -14.63 6.07
N THR A 228 10.64 -14.13 6.47
CA THR A 228 11.40 -14.61 7.63
C THR A 228 11.38 -13.62 8.79
N GLY A 229 11.02 -12.36 8.54
CA GLY A 229 10.95 -11.32 9.55
C GLY A 229 10.90 -9.93 8.94
N GLN A 230 10.59 -8.94 9.78
CA GLN A 230 10.76 -7.53 9.47
C GLN A 230 11.70 -6.88 10.48
N THR A 231 12.59 -6.01 10.00
CA THR A 231 13.44 -5.15 10.84
C THR A 231 13.23 -3.69 10.50
N THR A 232 13.57 -2.80 11.43
CA THR A 232 13.50 -1.35 11.24
C THR A 232 14.90 -0.78 11.19
N VAL A 233 15.20 0.02 10.17
CA VAL A 233 16.52 0.65 10.00
C VAL A 233 16.38 2.14 9.70
N ASN A 234 17.50 2.88 9.80
CA ASN A 234 17.54 4.25 9.31
C ASN A 234 17.44 4.30 7.78
N LYS A 235 16.84 5.36 7.22
CA LYS A 235 16.71 5.55 5.76
C LYS A 235 18.02 5.45 4.95
N ASN A 236 19.17 5.67 5.60
CA ASN A 236 20.48 5.63 4.95
C ASN A 236 21.20 4.27 5.09
N ASP A 237 20.60 3.29 5.77
CA ASP A 237 21.21 1.98 5.95
C ASP A 237 21.08 1.13 4.68
N ILE A 238 22.09 1.26 3.81
CA ILE A 238 22.17 0.53 2.55
C ILE A 238 22.78 -0.87 2.71
N ALA A 239 23.30 -1.22 3.88
CA ALA A 239 23.91 -2.54 4.11
C ALA A 239 22.88 -3.67 4.07
N VAL A 240 21.60 -3.34 4.28
CA VAL A 240 20.46 -4.27 4.11
C VAL A 240 20.33 -4.84 2.69
N LEU A 241 20.94 -4.18 1.69
CA LEU A 241 20.98 -4.61 0.29
C LEU A 241 22.29 -5.32 -0.09
N ASN A 242 23.16 -5.60 0.88
CA ASN A 242 24.39 -6.34 0.58
C ASN A 242 24.05 -7.73 -0.02
N PRO A 243 24.85 -8.21 -0.99
CA PRO A 243 24.68 -9.53 -1.56
C PRO A 243 24.75 -10.64 -0.51
N THR A 244 23.93 -11.66 -0.71
CA THR A 244 23.88 -12.87 0.11
C THR A 244 24.35 -14.07 -0.72
N GLN A 245 24.86 -15.12 -0.05
CA GLN A 245 25.21 -16.36 -0.75
C GLN A 245 23.95 -17.17 -1.10
N ALA A 246 23.03 -17.30 -0.14
CA ALA A 246 21.73 -17.93 -0.36
C ALA A 246 20.76 -16.90 -0.96
N PRO A 247 19.88 -17.29 -1.90
CA PRO A 247 18.91 -16.37 -2.48
C PRO A 247 17.92 -15.80 -1.45
N THR A 248 17.91 -14.49 -1.31
CA THR A 248 17.03 -13.72 -0.43
C THR A 248 16.31 -12.62 -1.20
N LEU A 249 15.21 -12.14 -0.61
CA LEU A 249 14.45 -11.00 -1.07
C LEU A 249 14.37 -9.99 0.07
N THR A 250 14.73 -8.74 -0.22
CA THR A 250 14.64 -7.61 0.72
C THR A 250 13.64 -6.60 0.17
N ILE A 251 12.52 -6.39 0.86
CA ILE A 251 11.50 -5.40 0.46
C ILE A 251 11.56 -4.20 1.41
N ILE A 252 11.71 -3.01 0.84
CA ILE A 252 11.95 -1.76 1.56
C ILE A 252 10.75 -0.83 1.36
N SER A 253 10.21 -0.34 2.47
CA SER A 253 9.23 0.74 2.48
C SER A 253 9.47 1.72 3.64
N CYS A 254 8.86 2.89 3.61
CA CYS A 254 8.91 3.82 4.74
C CYS A 254 8.20 3.23 5.97
N LEU A 255 8.63 3.60 7.17
CA LEU A 255 7.76 3.53 8.36
C LEU A 255 6.91 4.79 8.39
N PHE A 256 5.59 4.67 8.54
CA PHE A 256 4.69 5.83 8.68
C PHE A 256 4.09 5.86 10.09
N PRO A 257 4.12 7.01 10.81
CA PRO A 257 4.51 8.34 10.33
C PRO A 257 6.02 8.65 10.37
N SER A 258 6.85 7.84 11.04
CA SER A 258 8.29 8.11 11.20
C SER A 258 9.12 7.80 9.93
N THR A 259 8.94 8.61 8.88
CA THR A 259 9.55 8.41 7.54
C THR A 259 11.07 8.55 7.47
N GLN A 260 11.75 8.91 8.57
CA GLN A 260 13.20 8.78 8.72
C GLN A 260 13.67 7.32 8.83
N TYR A 261 12.76 6.38 9.09
CA TYR A 261 13.03 4.95 9.18
C TYR A 261 12.43 4.16 8.02
N ARG A 262 12.92 2.93 7.84
CA ARG A 262 12.45 1.99 6.83
C ARG A 262 12.03 0.69 7.50
N ILE A 263 10.94 0.11 7.01
CA ILE A 263 10.59 -1.28 7.27
C ILE A 263 11.31 -2.12 6.21
N ILE A 264 12.10 -3.08 6.67
CA ILE A 264 12.82 -4.03 5.84
C ILE A 264 12.16 -5.39 6.05
N THR A 265 11.46 -5.87 5.03
CA THR A 265 10.87 -7.22 5.04
C THR A 265 11.86 -8.18 4.39
N HIS A 266 12.25 -9.20 5.14
CA HIS A 266 13.21 -10.22 4.72
C HIS A 266 12.48 -11.48 4.31
N ALA A 267 12.84 -12.06 3.17
CA ALA A 267 12.29 -13.33 2.73
C ALA A 267 13.37 -14.23 2.13
N ALA A 268 13.22 -15.54 2.29
CA ALA A 268 14.15 -16.55 1.78
C ALA A 268 13.51 -17.32 0.63
N LEU A 269 14.28 -17.60 -0.44
CA LEU A 269 13.76 -18.35 -1.58
C LEU A 269 13.40 -19.77 -1.15
N LYS A 270 12.16 -20.17 -1.42
CA LYS A 270 11.65 -21.51 -1.17
C LYS A 270 11.76 -22.38 -2.41
N THR A 271 11.32 -21.87 -3.55
CA THR A 271 11.30 -22.61 -4.81
C THR A 271 11.15 -21.68 -6.01
N HIS A 272 11.43 -22.22 -7.19
CA HIS A 272 11.24 -21.56 -8.48
C HIS A 272 10.51 -22.50 -9.45
N TYR A 273 9.58 -21.93 -10.21
CA TYR A 273 8.84 -22.63 -11.25
C TYR A 273 8.99 -21.91 -12.58
N THR A 274 9.16 -22.67 -13.67
CA THR A 274 8.86 -22.12 -15.00
C THR A 274 7.35 -21.90 -15.14
N TRP A 275 6.94 -21.02 -16.06
CA TRP A 275 5.52 -20.76 -16.34
C TRP A 275 4.69 -22.03 -16.62
N GLN A 276 5.29 -23.02 -17.29
CA GLN A 276 4.61 -24.28 -17.63
C GLN A 276 4.41 -25.19 -16.42
N LYS A 277 5.32 -25.15 -15.44
CA LYS A 277 5.31 -26.03 -14.26
C LYS A 277 4.67 -25.40 -13.03
N ALA A 278 4.46 -24.07 -13.03
CA ALA A 278 3.89 -23.37 -11.90
C ALA A 278 2.47 -23.87 -11.55
N PRO A 279 2.12 -24.03 -10.28
CA PRO A 279 0.73 -24.21 -9.85
C PRO A 279 -0.20 -23.12 -10.42
N GLN A 280 -1.42 -23.49 -10.81
CA GLN A 280 -2.34 -22.56 -11.49
C GLN A 280 -2.76 -21.40 -10.58
N ASP A 281 -3.01 -21.67 -9.30
CA ASP A 281 -3.32 -20.67 -8.28
C ASP A 281 -2.23 -19.60 -8.17
N LEU A 282 -0.95 -19.96 -8.29
CA LEU A 282 0.15 -19.00 -8.32
C LEU A 282 0.22 -18.21 -9.62
N VAL A 283 -0.09 -18.83 -10.76
CA VAL A 283 -0.16 -18.11 -12.05
C VAL A 283 -1.30 -17.11 -12.06
N ASP A 284 -2.45 -17.46 -11.48
CA ASP A 284 -3.64 -16.61 -11.43
C ASP A 284 -3.44 -15.33 -10.61
N LEU A 285 -2.46 -15.29 -9.70
CA LEU A 285 -2.05 -14.07 -8.99
C LEU A 285 -1.54 -12.97 -9.93
N PHE A 286 -1.05 -13.34 -11.12
CA PHE A 286 -0.51 -12.41 -12.11
C PHE A 286 -1.45 -12.19 -13.30
N ASN A 287 -2.65 -12.75 -13.27
CA ASN A 287 -3.64 -12.56 -14.32
C ASN A 287 -4.27 -11.16 -14.21
N LEU A 288 -3.69 -10.18 -14.91
CA LEU A 288 -4.12 -8.78 -14.85
C LEU A 288 -5.54 -8.52 -15.40
N ARG A 289 -6.18 -9.52 -16.01
CA ARG A 289 -7.60 -9.47 -16.42
C ARG A 289 -8.59 -9.77 -15.30
N THR A 290 -8.10 -10.29 -14.17
CA THR A 290 -8.91 -10.54 -12.97
C THR A 290 -8.32 -9.88 -11.72
N GLN A 291 -7.01 -9.66 -11.70
CA GLN A 291 -6.29 -9.10 -10.57
C GLN A 291 -6.20 -7.58 -10.62
N ARG A 292 -6.34 -6.96 -9.45
CA ARG A 292 -6.13 -5.53 -9.24
C ARG A 292 -4.68 -5.28 -8.82
N THR A 293 -4.10 -4.20 -9.30
CA THR A 293 -2.78 -3.73 -8.85
C THR A 293 -2.91 -2.69 -7.75
N ASN A 294 -1.88 -2.57 -6.91
CA ASN A 294 -1.80 -1.56 -5.83
C ASN A 294 -1.09 -0.27 -6.26
N ALA A 295 -0.78 -0.13 -7.55
CA ALA A 295 -0.21 1.06 -8.17
C ALA A 295 -1.34 1.90 -8.81
N HIS A 296 -2.00 2.74 -8.01
CA HIS A 296 -3.23 3.44 -8.39
C HIS A 296 -2.97 4.74 -9.14
N VAL A 297 -3.48 4.84 -10.38
CA VAL A 297 -3.28 6.02 -11.24
C VAL A 297 -4.06 7.23 -10.76
N ASP A 298 -5.23 7.01 -10.15
CA ASP A 298 -6.17 8.06 -9.76
C ASP A 298 -5.60 9.08 -8.75
N TRP A 299 -4.49 8.75 -8.08
CA TRP A 299 -3.82 9.68 -7.16
C TRP A 299 -2.31 9.49 -6.95
N TRP A 300 -1.70 8.37 -7.36
CA TRP A 300 -0.29 8.08 -7.05
C TRP A 300 0.51 7.32 -8.16
N ASN A 301 0.03 7.24 -9.41
CA ASN A 301 0.81 6.65 -10.51
C ASN A 301 0.45 7.37 -11.82
N PRO A 302 1.18 8.39 -12.29
CA PRO A 302 0.76 9.18 -13.45
C PRO A 302 0.79 8.42 -14.80
N GLY A 303 1.14 7.13 -14.80
CA GLY A 303 1.22 6.31 -16.00
C GLY A 303 0.02 5.38 -16.20
N THR A 304 0.30 4.13 -16.57
CA THR A 304 -0.72 3.13 -16.87
C THR A 304 -0.89 2.16 -15.70
N GLU A 305 -2.14 2.03 -15.22
CA GLU A 305 -2.53 1.02 -14.25
C GLU A 305 -2.79 -0.29 -14.99
N GLU A 306 -2.01 -1.33 -14.67
CA GLU A 306 -2.02 -2.55 -15.48
C GLU A 306 -3.03 -3.59 -15.00
N GLY A 307 -3.60 -3.49 -13.79
CA GLY A 307 -4.61 -4.44 -13.31
C GLY A 307 -6.00 -4.22 -13.93
N VAL A 308 -7.00 -4.98 -13.47
CA VAL A 308 -8.41 -4.81 -13.90
C VAL A 308 -8.99 -3.44 -13.58
N ASN A 309 -8.38 -2.76 -12.62
CA ASN A 309 -8.61 -1.37 -12.25
C ASN A 309 -8.06 -0.35 -13.26
N GLY A 310 -7.25 -0.77 -14.23
CA GLY A 310 -6.85 0.02 -15.38
C GLY A 310 -7.01 -0.77 -16.69
N ASP A 311 -5.94 -0.89 -17.47
CA ASP A 311 -5.96 -1.45 -18.83
C ASP A 311 -5.93 -2.98 -18.90
N ALA A 312 -5.91 -3.65 -17.74
CA ALA A 312 -5.94 -5.11 -17.61
C ALA A 312 -4.85 -5.83 -18.42
N GLY A 313 -3.60 -5.39 -18.27
CA GLY A 313 -2.43 -5.93 -18.95
C GLY A 313 -2.43 -5.59 -20.44
N GLY A 314 -3.06 -4.47 -20.82
CA GLY A 314 -3.20 -4.02 -22.21
C GLY A 314 -4.30 -4.74 -22.99
N THR A 315 -5.25 -5.39 -22.29
CA THR A 315 -6.37 -6.07 -22.94
C THR A 315 -7.62 -5.22 -23.04
N LYS A 316 -7.71 -4.14 -22.26
CA LYS A 316 -8.73 -3.09 -22.40
C LYS A 316 -8.15 -1.97 -23.26
N LYS A 317 -8.98 -1.46 -24.17
CA LYS A 317 -8.68 -0.30 -25.01
C LYS A 317 -9.15 0.98 -24.35
#